data_AF-A0A9Q6I737-F1
#
_entry.id   AF-A0A9Q6I737-F1
#
_cell.length_a   1.000
_cell.length_b   1.000
_cell.length_c   1.000
_cell.angle_alpha   90.00
_cell.angle_beta   90.00
_cell.angle_gamma   90.00
#
_symmetry.space_group_name_H-M   'P 1'
#
loop_
_entity.id
_entity.type
_entity.pdbx_description
1 polymer ?
#
loop_
_entity_poly.entity_id
_entity_poly.type
_entity_poly.pdbx_seq_one_letter_code
_entity_poly.pdbx_strand_id
1 'polypeptide(L)'
;MNALTLAHDFALDFTIDYAAEAYAEDAEERFTVDFNTHAAELTAYKVALAKAEGDLLIIAAHRRLGLNTDTDEDGFQYYVWEMAQVARDLAELSVRKLVPASWQSFFESLCHMARDIDEAAWTFFFGCAVKDEEALIQEDSWYD
;
A
#
# COMPACT_ATOMS: atom_id res chain seq x y z
N MET A 1 17.97 -40.75 -46.64
CA MET A 1 16.92 -40.03 -45.90
C MET A 1 15.57 -40.43 -46.49
N ASN A 2 14.66 -41.01 -45.70
CA ASN A 2 13.34 -41.45 -46.15
C ASN A 2 12.31 -40.36 -45.85
N ALA A 3 11.30 -40.18 -46.71
CA ALA A 3 10.18 -39.26 -46.54
C ALA A 3 9.48 -39.37 -45.17
N LEU A 4 9.45 -40.58 -44.58
CA LEU A 4 8.92 -40.81 -43.22
C LEU A 4 9.73 -40.09 -42.13
N THR A 5 11.06 -40.00 -42.28
CA THR A 5 11.93 -39.29 -41.33
C THR A 5 11.76 -37.78 -41.47
N LEU A 6 11.63 -37.30 -42.71
CA LEU A 6 11.44 -35.87 -43.00
C LEU A 6 10.08 -35.35 -42.48
N ALA A 7 9.02 -36.15 -42.60
CA ALA A 7 7.69 -35.78 -42.11
C ALA A 7 7.62 -35.75 -40.58
N HIS A 8 8.35 -36.63 -39.90
CA HIS A 8 8.42 -36.67 -38.44
C HIS A 8 9.19 -35.47 -37.87
N ASP A 9 10.34 -35.12 -38.48
CA ASP A 9 11.12 -33.96 -38.06
C ASP A 9 10.35 -32.65 -38.28
N PHE A 10 9.64 -32.50 -39.41
CA PHE A 10 8.80 -31.34 -39.69
C PHE A 10 7.62 -31.20 -38.71
N ALA A 11 6.99 -32.33 -38.34
CA ALA A 11 5.89 -32.32 -37.38
C ALA A 11 6.36 -31.94 -35.97
N LEU A 12 7.55 -32.39 -35.56
CA LEU A 12 8.16 -32.00 -34.28
C LEU A 12 8.49 -30.50 -34.24
N ASP A 13 9.10 -29.98 -35.29
CA ASP A 13 9.47 -28.55 -35.40
C ASP A 13 8.23 -27.65 -35.31
N PHE A 14 7.17 -27.99 -36.06
CA PHE A 14 5.89 -27.27 -36.02
C PHE A 14 5.20 -27.32 -34.66
N THR A 15 5.30 -28.45 -33.95
CA THR A 15 4.70 -28.59 -32.61
C THR A 15 5.47 -27.81 -31.55
N ILE A 16 6.80 -27.73 -31.69
CA ILE A 16 7.67 -26.96 -30.79
C ILE A 16 7.43 -25.46 -30.98
N ASP A 17 7.34 -24.97 -32.22
CA ASP A 17 7.07 -23.56 -32.50
C ASP A 17 5.70 -23.13 -31.96
N TYR A 18 4.65 -23.94 -32.17
CA TYR A 18 3.32 -23.65 -31.63
C TYR A 18 3.29 -23.63 -30.10
N ALA A 19 4.00 -24.56 -29.45
CA ALA A 19 4.12 -24.56 -27.99
C ALA A 19 4.89 -23.31 -27.50
N ALA A 20 5.97 -22.93 -28.18
CA ALA A 20 6.76 -21.76 -27.84
C ALA A 20 5.96 -20.44 -27.97
N GLU A 21 5.13 -20.32 -29.01
CA GLU A 21 4.22 -19.18 -29.19
C GLU A 21 3.17 -19.11 -28.08
N ALA A 22 2.52 -20.24 -27.74
CA ALA A 22 1.52 -20.27 -26.66
C ALA A 22 2.13 -19.94 -25.28
N TYR A 23 3.36 -20.40 -25.00
CA TYR A 23 4.07 -20.03 -23.77
C TYR A 23 4.47 -18.55 -23.74
N ALA A 24 4.81 -17.96 -24.89
CA ALA A 24 5.13 -16.54 -24.97
C ALA A 24 3.89 -15.66 -24.75
N GLU A 25 2.74 -16.05 -25.30
CA GLU A 25 1.45 -15.36 -25.11
C GLU A 25 0.99 -15.43 -23.64
N ASP A 26 1.04 -16.60 -23.01
CA ASP A 26 0.76 -16.77 -21.57
C ASP A 26 1.71 -15.94 -20.69
N ALA A 27 2.99 -15.88 -21.05
CA ALA A 27 3.99 -15.10 -20.31
C ALA A 27 3.77 -13.59 -20.46
N GLU A 28 3.39 -13.13 -21.64
CA GLU A 28 3.05 -11.72 -21.91
C GLU A 28 1.76 -11.32 -21.19
N GLU A 29 0.72 -12.18 -21.20
CA GLU A 29 -0.51 -11.95 -20.46
C GLU A 29 -0.24 -11.87 -18.94
N ARG A 30 0.54 -12.79 -18.39
CA ARG A 30 0.90 -12.76 -16.96
C ARG A 30 1.70 -11.51 -16.59
N PHE A 31 2.66 -11.13 -17.42
CA PHE A 31 3.46 -9.91 -17.22
C PHE A 31 2.60 -8.64 -17.24
N THR A 32 1.63 -8.55 -18.16
CA THR A 32 0.74 -7.39 -18.25
C THR A 32 -0.23 -7.30 -17.07
N VAL A 33 -0.74 -8.45 -16.60
CA VAL A 33 -1.59 -8.51 -15.38
C VAL A 33 -0.79 -8.10 -14.14
N ASP A 34 0.42 -8.62 -13.95
CA ASP A 34 1.28 -8.29 -12.82
C ASP A 34 1.66 -6.79 -12.83
N PHE A 35 2.00 -6.24 -14.00
CA PHE A 35 2.30 -4.82 -14.16
C PHE A 35 1.10 -3.92 -13.82
N ASN A 36 -0.08 -4.25 -14.32
CA ASN A 36 -1.29 -3.46 -14.08
C ASN A 36 -1.71 -3.50 -12.60
N THR A 37 -1.55 -4.66 -11.95
CA THR A 37 -1.82 -4.82 -10.52
C THR A 37 -0.88 -3.94 -9.70
N HIS A 38 0.42 -4.00 -9.98
CA HIS A 38 1.41 -3.18 -9.29
C HIS A 38 1.18 -1.67 -9.50
N ALA A 39 0.80 -1.26 -10.72
CA ALA A 39 0.47 0.13 -11.02
C ALA A 39 -0.77 0.62 -10.26
N ALA A 40 -1.77 -0.25 -10.10
CA ALA A 40 -2.98 0.06 -9.32
C ALA A 40 -2.67 0.21 -7.83
N GLU A 41 -1.87 -0.70 -7.26
CA GLU A 41 -1.40 -0.64 -5.87
C GLU A 41 -0.62 0.65 -5.59
N LEU A 42 0.36 0.98 -6.44
CA LEU A 42 1.11 2.24 -6.32
C LEU A 42 0.21 3.48 -6.40
N THR A 43 -0.83 3.43 -7.22
CA THR A 43 -1.81 4.51 -7.31
C THR A 43 -2.62 4.60 -6.02
N ALA A 44 -3.03 3.48 -5.43
CA ALA A 44 -3.74 3.45 -4.15
C ALA A 44 -2.89 4.05 -3.03
N TYR A 45 -1.60 3.74 -2.96
CA TYR A 45 -0.70 4.31 -1.94
C TYR A 45 -0.51 5.82 -2.09
N LYS A 46 -0.43 6.34 -3.33
CA LYS A 46 -0.43 7.79 -3.55
C LYS A 46 -1.72 8.45 -3.07
N VAL A 47 -2.86 7.83 -3.37
CA VAL A 47 -4.17 8.33 -2.94
C VAL A 47 -4.27 8.33 -1.41
N ALA A 48 -3.78 7.29 -0.74
CA ALA A 48 -3.73 7.21 0.72
C ALA A 48 -2.87 8.34 1.32
N LEU A 49 -1.68 8.59 0.77
CA LEU A 49 -0.81 9.69 1.21
C LEU A 49 -1.47 11.07 1.00
N ALA A 50 -2.11 11.30 -0.14
CA ALA A 50 -2.82 12.56 -0.42
C ALA A 50 -4.04 12.76 0.48
N LYS A 51 -4.77 11.68 0.78
CA LYS A 51 -5.89 11.70 1.72
C LYS A 51 -5.40 12.04 3.14
N ALA A 52 -4.32 11.40 3.60
CA ALA A 52 -3.72 11.70 4.89
C ALA A 52 -3.30 13.17 5.02
N GLU A 53 -2.71 13.77 3.97
CA GLU A 53 -2.41 15.21 3.95
C GLU A 53 -3.68 16.06 4.11
N GLY A 54 -4.73 15.75 3.35
CA GLY A 54 -6.02 16.45 3.42
C GLY A 54 -6.63 16.36 4.81
N ASP A 55 -6.67 15.17 5.39
CA ASP A 55 -7.23 14.93 6.73
C ASP A 55 -6.44 15.69 7.80
N LEU A 56 -5.11 15.69 7.75
CA LEU A 56 -4.26 16.46 8.67
C LEU A 56 -4.50 17.98 8.55
N LEU A 57 -4.65 18.50 7.33
CA LEU A 57 -4.96 19.92 7.12
C LEU A 57 -6.33 20.30 7.68
N ILE A 58 -7.33 19.42 7.56
CA ILE A 58 -8.67 19.60 8.14
C ILE A 58 -8.59 19.59 9.67
N ILE A 59 -7.91 18.62 10.27
CA ILE A 59 -7.70 18.53 11.72
C ILE A 59 -6.99 19.80 12.24
N ALA A 60 -5.93 20.24 11.56
CA ALA A 60 -5.22 21.46 11.90
C ALA A 60 -6.11 22.72 11.80
N ALA A 61 -7.02 22.77 10.82
CA ALA A 61 -8.00 23.85 10.70
C ALA A 61 -9.03 23.80 11.82
N HIS A 62 -9.59 22.62 12.13
CA HIS A 62 -10.54 22.43 13.24
C HIS A 62 -9.95 22.91 14.56
N ARG A 63 -8.72 22.51 14.90
CA ARG A 63 -8.04 22.98 16.13
C ARG A 63 -7.89 24.49 16.18
N ARG A 64 -7.46 25.13 15.08
CA ARG A 64 -7.31 26.60 15.04
C ARG A 64 -8.63 27.35 15.19
N LEU A 65 -9.73 26.74 14.75
CA LEU A 65 -11.08 27.29 14.86
C LEU A 65 -11.79 26.90 16.17
N GLY A 66 -11.18 26.07 17.02
CA GLY A 66 -11.81 25.57 18.25
C GLY A 66 -12.97 24.60 17.96
N LEU A 67 -12.93 23.88 16.84
CA LEU A 67 -13.89 22.82 16.49
C LEU A 67 -13.38 21.47 16.99
N ASN A 68 -14.30 20.54 17.27
CA ASN A 68 -14.00 19.17 17.73
C ASN A 68 -13.16 19.11 19.01
N THR A 69 -13.22 20.16 19.85
CA THR A 69 -12.49 20.23 21.12
C THR A 69 -13.28 19.67 22.31
N ASP A 70 -14.57 19.38 22.12
CA ASP A 70 -15.38 18.67 23.11
C ASP A 70 -14.81 17.27 23.34
N THR A 71 -14.89 16.80 24.57
CA THR A 71 -14.43 15.47 24.97
C THR A 71 -15.55 14.46 24.89
N ASP A 72 -15.23 13.27 24.42
CA ASP A 72 -16.11 12.11 24.46
C ASP A 72 -16.20 11.48 25.87
N GLU A 73 -16.84 10.31 25.95
CA GLU A 73 -17.02 9.55 27.19
C GLU A 73 -15.69 9.07 27.81
N ASP A 74 -14.65 8.90 26.99
CA ASP A 74 -13.31 8.47 27.39
C ASP A 74 -12.39 9.65 27.75
N GLY A 75 -12.89 10.88 27.62
CA GLY A 75 -12.15 12.11 27.90
C GLY A 75 -11.23 12.57 26.77
N PHE A 76 -11.33 11.96 25.59
CA PHE A 76 -10.56 12.38 24.42
C PHE A 76 -11.33 13.41 23.60
N GLN A 77 -10.61 14.42 23.10
CA GLN A 77 -11.19 15.40 22.19
C GLN A 77 -11.50 14.74 20.84
N TYR A 78 -12.62 15.07 20.21
CA TYR A 78 -13.06 14.37 19.00
C TYR A 78 -12.03 14.33 17.85
N TYR A 79 -11.22 15.39 17.67
CA TYR A 79 -10.18 15.39 16.63
C TYR A 79 -9.11 14.31 16.84
N VAL A 80 -8.97 13.78 18.06
CA VAL A 80 -7.98 12.74 18.40
C VAL A 80 -8.31 11.46 17.64
N TRP A 81 -9.59 11.15 17.44
CA TRP A 81 -10.02 9.99 16.65
C TRP A 81 -9.76 10.16 15.15
N GLU A 82 -9.93 11.39 14.64
CA GLU A 82 -9.57 11.73 13.26
C GLU A 82 -8.05 11.53 13.05
N MET A 83 -7.24 11.98 14.02
CA MET A 83 -5.79 11.76 14.01
C MET A 83 -5.42 10.27 14.15
N ALA A 84 -6.14 9.51 14.98
CA ALA A 84 -5.92 8.08 15.14
C ALA A 84 -6.16 7.31 13.84
N GLN A 85 -7.15 7.70 13.05
CA GLN A 85 -7.38 7.10 11.73
C GLN A 85 -6.22 7.39 10.78
N VAL A 86 -5.75 8.63 10.70
CA VAL A 86 -4.58 8.98 9.88
C VAL A 86 -3.33 8.21 10.33
N ALA A 87 -3.14 8.07 11.64
CA ALA A 87 -2.02 7.32 12.20
C ALA A 87 -2.05 5.84 11.79
N ARG A 88 -3.24 5.21 11.74
CA ARG A 88 -3.42 3.84 11.24
C ARG A 88 -3.06 3.72 9.77
N ASP A 89 -3.64 4.57 8.92
CA ASP A 89 -3.39 4.55 7.48
C ASP A 89 -1.89 4.72 7.17
N LEU A 90 -1.19 5.62 7.88
CA LEU A 90 0.25 5.83 7.70
C LEU A 90 1.12 4.72 8.32
N ALA A 91 0.69 4.11 9.42
CA ALA A 91 1.39 2.98 10.02
C ALA A 91 1.35 1.75 9.11
N GLU A 92 0.18 1.45 8.52
CA GLU A 92 0.03 0.37 7.53
C GLU A 92 1.04 0.51 6.40
N LEU A 93 1.06 1.69 5.75
CA LEU A 93 1.97 1.96 4.64
C LEU A 93 3.44 1.83 5.05
N SER A 94 3.79 2.27 6.25
CA SER A 94 5.16 2.24 6.77
C SER A 94 5.62 0.82 7.10
N VAL A 95 4.84 0.09 7.90
CA VAL A 95 5.20 -1.25 8.39
C VAL A 95 5.26 -2.25 7.23
N ARG A 96 4.29 -2.18 6.32
CA ARG A 96 4.26 -3.00 5.10
C ARG A 96 5.25 -2.54 4.02
N LYS A 97 6.00 -1.45 4.24
CA LYS A 97 6.99 -0.87 3.31
C LYS A 97 6.40 -0.53 1.94
N LEU A 98 5.17 -0.02 1.94
CA LEU A 98 4.40 0.31 0.73
C LEU A 98 4.69 1.72 0.21
N VAL A 99 5.40 2.54 0.99
CA VAL A 99 5.90 3.85 0.56
C VAL A 99 7.20 3.68 -0.22
N PRO A 100 7.24 3.97 -1.53
CA PRO A 100 8.47 3.94 -2.29
C PRO A 100 9.45 5.02 -1.81
N ALA A 101 10.75 4.76 -1.95
CA ALA A 101 11.82 5.67 -1.51
C ALA A 101 11.68 7.10 -2.08
N SER A 102 11.13 7.25 -3.29
CA SER A 102 10.90 8.56 -3.91
C SER A 102 9.83 9.41 -3.22
N TRP A 103 8.97 8.82 -2.38
CA TRP A 103 7.92 9.52 -1.62
C TRP A 103 8.18 9.54 -0.11
N GLN A 104 9.29 8.96 0.34
CA GLN A 104 9.63 8.89 1.75
C GLN A 104 9.68 10.27 2.42
N SER A 105 10.25 11.27 1.73
CA SER A 105 10.28 12.65 2.22
C SER A 105 8.89 13.27 2.40
N PHE A 106 7.94 12.91 1.52
CA PHE A 106 6.55 13.35 1.65
C PHE A 106 5.88 12.67 2.85
N PHE A 107 6.03 11.35 2.99
CA PHE A 107 5.55 10.61 4.16
C PHE A 107 6.07 11.19 5.48
N GLU A 108 7.38 11.46 5.57
CA GLU A 108 8.00 12.06 6.76
C GLU A 108 7.43 13.45 7.07
N SER A 109 7.14 14.24 6.03
CA SER A 109 6.50 15.55 6.19
C SER A 109 5.09 15.45 6.77
N LEU A 110 4.33 14.40 6.44
CA LEU A 110 3.01 14.13 7.04
C LEU A 110 3.15 13.76 8.52
N CYS A 111 4.13 12.92 8.87
CA CYS A 111 4.41 12.60 10.27
C CYS A 111 4.84 13.83 11.07
N HIS A 112 5.58 14.76 10.45
CA HIS A 112 5.94 16.03 11.08
C HIS A 112 4.71 16.92 11.28
N MET A 113 3.87 17.06 10.24
CA MET A 113 2.62 17.83 10.32
C MET A 113 1.71 17.30 11.44
N ALA A 114 1.58 15.98 11.58
CA ALA A 114 0.76 15.39 12.64
C ALA A 114 1.30 15.67 14.04
N ARG A 115 2.64 15.65 14.23
CA ARG A 115 3.27 16.05 15.49
C ARG A 115 3.08 17.53 15.81
N ASP A 116 3.14 18.39 14.79
CA ASP A 116 2.90 19.83 14.95
C ASP A 116 1.45 20.12 15.37
N ILE A 117 0.49 19.29 14.94
CA ILE A 117 -0.91 19.36 15.35
C ILE A 117 -1.05 18.95 16.83
N ASP A 118 -0.57 17.74 17.17
CA ASP A 118 -0.59 17.20 18.53
C ASP A 118 0.43 16.08 18.70
N GLU A 119 1.61 16.40 19.24
CA GLU A 119 2.70 15.44 19.40
C GLU A 119 2.34 14.26 20.32
N ALA A 120 1.61 14.53 21.40
CA ALA A 120 1.28 13.51 22.40
C ALA A 120 0.27 12.51 21.83
N ALA A 121 -0.82 13.01 21.23
CA ALA A 121 -1.80 12.15 20.58
C ALA A 121 -1.15 11.38 19.42
N TRP A 122 -0.42 12.05 18.54
CA TRP A 122 0.24 11.40 17.40
C TRP A 122 1.17 10.26 17.85
N THR A 123 2.05 10.53 18.80
CA THR A 123 3.03 9.53 19.28
C THR A 123 2.33 8.31 19.87
N PHE A 124 1.24 8.51 20.61
CA PHE A 124 0.45 7.43 21.17
C PHE A 124 -0.22 6.59 20.08
N PHE A 125 -1.04 7.21 19.23
CA PHE A 125 -1.83 6.48 18.24
C PHE A 125 -0.98 5.85 17.13
N PHE A 126 0.05 6.56 16.64
CA PHE A 126 0.97 6.00 15.65
C PHE A 126 1.77 4.83 16.23
N GLY A 127 2.24 4.96 17.48
CA GLY A 127 2.96 3.89 18.16
C GLY A 127 2.08 2.65 18.40
N CYS A 128 0.80 2.83 18.73
CA CYS A 128 -0.17 1.73 18.83
C CYS A 128 -0.43 1.10 17.45
N ALA A 129 -0.71 1.92 16.43
CA ALA A 129 -1.01 1.43 15.09
C ALA A 129 0.15 0.63 14.47
N VAL A 130 1.40 1.06 14.67
CA VAL A 130 2.58 0.30 14.24
C VAL A 130 2.62 -1.09 14.89
N LYS A 131 2.37 -1.19 16.20
CA LYS A 131 2.38 -2.48 16.90
C LYS A 131 1.25 -3.39 16.43
N ASP A 132 0.06 -2.83 16.23
CA ASP A 132 -1.10 -3.58 15.74
C ASP A 132 -0.80 -4.14 14.35
N GLU A 133 -0.23 -3.34 13.45
CA GLU A 133 0.13 -3.77 12.11
C GLU A 133 1.25 -4.83 12.10
N GLU A 134 2.29 -4.64 12.92
CA GLU A 134 3.35 -5.63 13.10
C GLU A 134 2.80 -6.98 13.62
N ALA A 135 1.79 -6.95 14.50
CA ALA A 135 1.13 -8.14 14.99
C ALA A 135 0.30 -8.84 13.90
N LEU A 136 -0.41 -8.07 13.05
CA LEU A 136 -1.15 -8.62 11.91
C LEU A 136 -0.23 -9.33 10.91
N ILE A 137 0.90 -8.72 10.55
CA ILE A 137 1.88 -9.35 9.64
C ILE A 137 2.45 -10.64 10.26
N GLN A 138 2.69 -10.64 11.56
CA GLN A 138 3.14 -11.85 12.26
C GLN A 138 2.08 -12.94 12.20
N GLU A 139 0.82 -12.62 12.50
CA GLU A 139 -0.31 -13.56 12.44
C GLU A 139 -0.44 -14.18 11.04
N ASP A 140 -0.41 -13.37 9.98
CA ASP A 140 -0.47 -13.86 8.59
C ASP A 140 0.67 -14.84 8.28
N SER A 141 1.89 -14.59 8.81
CA SER A 141 3.04 -15.47 8.60
C SER A 141 2.94 -16.84 9.29
N TRP A 142 2.08 -16.99 10.31
CA TRP A 142 1.87 -18.28 10.98
C TRP A 142 0.92 -19.20 10.22
N TYR A 143 0.20 -18.68 9.22
CA TYR A 143 -0.75 -19.42 8.40
C TYR A 143 -0.21 -19.82 7.02
N ASP A 144 0.98 -19.34 6.64
CA ASP A 144 1.75 -19.72 5.44
C ASP A 144 2.71 -20.90 5.67
#